data_AF-A0A4U1BUS6-F1
#
_entry.id   AF-A0A4U1BUS6-F1
#
_cell.length_a   1.000
_cell.length_b   1.000
_cell.length_c   1.000
_cell.angle_alpha   90.00
_cell.angle_beta   90.00
_cell.angle_gamma   90.00
#
_symmetry.space_group_name_H-M   'P 1'
#
loop_
_entity.id
_entity.type
_entity.pdbx_description
1 polymer ?
#
loop_
_entity_poly.entity_id
_entity_poly.type
_entity_poly.pdbx_seq_one_letter_code
_entity_poly.pdbx_strand_id
1 'polypeptide(L)'
;MKKISKYQTSWTSIAKPNELDKFKRKILLKPINQDLIEFIEDKIKGLIGIDEKMLYLHFAKKELLHTERRPDFEHFVAFEDNYMNDRQNFNPIKWIDVELEFWTNIKLLNSNQQTSSEIAQAKLTLSKSWLTQEEVQDMFKFSRTTLNRRIAEGMPCHQKGKFKFFNLEEVSEWLKEDEAV
;
A
#
# COMPACT_ATOMS: atom_id res chain seq x y z
N MET A 1 -34.81 16.34 18.38
CA MET A 1 -33.45 15.80 18.62
C MET A 1 -32.77 15.56 17.27
N LYS A 2 -31.83 16.42 16.87
CA LYS A 2 -31.04 16.22 15.64
C LYS A 2 -29.92 15.23 15.96
N LYS A 3 -30.00 14.00 15.42
CA LYS A 3 -28.85 13.08 15.42
C LYS A 3 -27.89 13.57 14.33
N ILE A 4 -26.75 14.07 14.76
CA ILE A 4 -25.65 14.48 13.88
C ILE A 4 -25.02 13.20 13.34
N SER A 5 -25.29 12.88 12.08
CA SER A 5 -24.52 11.92 11.29
C SER A 5 -23.14 12.53 11.07
N LYS A 6 -22.17 12.19 11.93
CA LYS A 6 -20.75 12.45 11.70
C LYS A 6 -20.18 11.24 10.98
N TYR A 7 -19.39 11.48 9.94
CA TYR A 7 -18.68 10.51 9.09
C TYR A 7 -19.41 9.93 7.88
N GLN A 8 -20.09 10.79 7.11
CA GLN A 8 -20.20 10.56 5.67
C GLN A 8 -19.44 11.67 4.96
N THR A 9 -18.11 11.66 5.10
CA THR A 9 -17.22 12.44 4.23
C THR A 9 -17.47 11.91 2.82
N SER A 10 -18.31 12.60 2.06
CA SER A 10 -18.66 12.18 0.71
C SER A 10 -17.37 12.01 -0.10
N TRP A 11 -17.18 10.85 -0.74
CA TRP A 11 -16.02 10.58 -1.61
C TRP A 11 -15.78 11.68 -2.65
N THR A 12 -16.83 12.42 -3.01
CA THR A 12 -16.79 13.60 -3.89
C THR A 12 -16.02 14.79 -3.33
N SER A 13 -15.70 14.80 -2.04
CA SER A 13 -14.89 15.85 -1.39
C SER A 13 -13.39 15.53 -1.38
N ILE A 14 -13.01 14.27 -1.58
CA ILE A 14 -11.62 13.79 -1.49
C ILE A 14 -10.97 13.73 -2.87
N ALA A 15 -11.70 13.31 -3.91
CA ALA A 15 -11.20 13.27 -5.28
C ALA A 15 -12.20 13.88 -6.28
N LYS A 16 -11.68 14.56 -7.30
CA LYS A 16 -12.50 15.09 -8.40
C LYS A 16 -13.06 13.92 -9.23
N PRO A 17 -14.38 13.84 -9.49
CA PRO A 17 -14.98 12.73 -10.23
C PRO A 17 -14.33 12.45 -11.60
N ASN A 18 -13.93 13.50 -12.32
CA ASN A 18 -13.25 13.38 -13.62
C ASN A 18 -11.90 12.64 -13.55
N GLU A 19 -11.19 12.72 -12.43
CA GLU A 19 -9.89 12.04 -12.27
C GLU A 19 -10.08 10.54 -11.98
N LEU A 20 -11.10 10.18 -11.21
CA LEU A 20 -11.47 8.77 -10.97
C LEU A 20 -11.94 8.09 -12.26
N ASP A 21 -12.71 8.77 -13.10
CA ASP A 21 -13.12 8.22 -14.40
C ASP A 21 -11.95 8.03 -15.36
N LYS A 22 -11.00 8.98 -15.40
CA LYS A 22 -9.76 8.80 -16.18
C LYS A 22 -8.94 7.62 -15.64
N PHE A 23 -8.83 7.50 -14.33
CA PHE A 23 -8.12 6.41 -13.67
C PHE A 23 -8.75 5.05 -13.99
N LYS A 24 -10.09 4.95 -13.88
CA LYS A 24 -10.87 3.79 -14.30
C LYS A 24 -10.56 3.40 -15.75
N ARG A 25 -10.68 4.32 -16.70
CA ARG A 25 -10.41 4.03 -18.12
C ARG A 25 -9.01 3.46 -18.34
N LYS A 26 -8.00 4.03 -17.67
CA LYS A 26 -6.61 3.55 -17.77
C LYS A 26 -6.42 2.16 -17.14
N ILE A 27 -7.05 1.88 -15.99
CA ILE A 27 -7.04 0.54 -15.38
C ILE A 27 -7.64 -0.48 -16.34
N LEU A 28 -8.79 -0.17 -16.95
CA LEU A 28 -9.51 -1.10 -17.81
C LEU A 28 -8.74 -1.43 -19.10
N LEU A 29 -7.99 -0.47 -19.64
CA LEU A 29 -7.20 -0.66 -20.87
C LEU A 29 -5.93 -1.50 -20.65
N LYS A 30 -5.46 -1.64 -19.42
CA LYS A 30 -4.22 -2.37 -19.12
C LYS A 30 -4.51 -3.87 -18.87
N PRO A 31 -3.67 -4.77 -19.40
CA PRO A 31 -3.72 -6.20 -19.10
C PRO A 31 -3.41 -6.48 -17.63
N ILE A 32 -3.71 -7.69 -17.14
CA ILE A 32 -3.37 -8.11 -15.78
C ILE A 32 -1.92 -8.60 -15.78
N ASN A 33 -1.00 -7.66 -15.57
CA ASN A 33 0.44 -7.92 -15.53
C ASN A 33 1.11 -6.92 -14.58
N GLN A 34 2.44 -6.90 -14.58
CA GLN A 34 3.25 -5.97 -13.79
C GLN A 34 2.94 -4.50 -14.13
N ASP A 35 2.78 -4.14 -15.40
CA ASP A 35 2.54 -2.75 -15.84
C ASP A 35 1.25 -2.14 -15.27
N LEU A 36 0.28 -2.98 -14.91
CA LEU A 36 -0.94 -2.54 -14.23
C LEU A 36 -0.66 -2.23 -12.76
N ILE A 37 0.16 -3.03 -12.10
CA ILE A 37 0.58 -2.80 -10.71
C ILE A 37 1.39 -1.51 -10.65
N GLU A 38 2.40 -1.37 -11.50
CA GLU A 38 3.24 -0.17 -11.58
C GLU A 38 2.41 1.08 -11.87
N PHE A 39 1.44 0.99 -12.79
CA PHE A 39 0.54 2.11 -13.08
C PHE A 39 -0.28 2.55 -11.85
N ILE A 40 -0.81 1.59 -11.08
CA ILE A 40 -1.56 1.91 -9.86
C ILE A 40 -0.60 2.49 -8.83
N GLU A 41 0.56 1.88 -8.65
CA GLU A 41 1.61 2.31 -7.72
C GLU A 41 2.06 3.75 -7.98
N ASP A 42 2.42 4.09 -9.22
CA ASP A 42 2.80 5.45 -9.63
C ASP A 42 1.68 6.45 -9.34
N LYS A 43 0.43 6.04 -9.57
CA LYS A 43 -0.72 6.90 -9.28
C LYS A 43 -0.87 7.14 -7.78
N ILE A 44 -0.62 6.14 -6.93
CA ILE A 44 -0.70 6.25 -5.48
C ILE A 44 0.47 7.08 -4.91
N LYS A 45 1.69 6.85 -5.40
CA LYS A 45 2.89 7.61 -5.02
C LYS A 45 2.71 9.09 -5.32
N GLY A 46 2.09 9.45 -6.44
CA GLY A 46 1.80 10.85 -6.78
C GLY A 46 0.69 11.54 -5.98
N LEU A 47 0.06 10.88 -5.00
CA LEU A 47 -0.95 11.48 -4.13
C LEU A 47 -0.32 11.90 -2.80
N ILE A 48 -0.74 13.03 -2.25
CA ILE A 48 -0.17 13.54 -1.00
C ILE A 48 -0.96 13.01 0.22
N GLY A 49 -2.29 12.95 0.13
CA GLY A 49 -3.14 12.59 1.27
C GLY A 49 -3.29 11.08 1.46
N ILE A 50 -3.09 10.58 2.67
CA ILE A 50 -3.32 9.16 3.03
C ILE A 50 -4.76 8.72 2.68
N ASP A 51 -5.75 9.58 2.98
CA ASP A 51 -7.15 9.30 2.66
C ASP A 51 -7.42 9.22 1.15
N GLU A 52 -6.70 10.01 0.36
CA GLU A 52 -6.79 9.98 -1.09
C GLU A 52 -6.12 8.71 -1.64
N LYS A 53 -4.94 8.33 -1.12
CA LYS A 53 -4.26 7.06 -1.44
C LYS A 53 -5.18 5.87 -1.20
N MET A 54 -5.79 5.79 -0.01
CA MET A 54 -6.73 4.72 0.34
C MET A 54 -7.97 4.71 -0.57
N LEU A 55 -8.51 5.87 -0.92
CA LEU A 55 -9.64 5.98 -1.86
C LEU A 55 -9.30 5.38 -3.23
N TYR A 56 -8.16 5.76 -3.82
CA TYR A 56 -7.75 5.26 -5.13
C TYR A 56 -7.48 3.75 -5.11
N LEU A 57 -6.92 3.21 -4.02
CA LEU A 57 -6.72 1.77 -3.84
C LEU A 57 -8.05 1.00 -3.74
N HIS A 58 -8.99 1.47 -2.92
CA HIS A 58 -10.32 0.88 -2.83
C HIS A 58 -11.07 0.93 -4.17
N PHE A 59 -10.94 2.05 -4.88
CA PHE A 59 -11.53 2.22 -6.20
C PHE A 59 -10.92 1.27 -7.23
N ALA A 60 -9.58 1.16 -7.29
CA ALA A 60 -8.89 0.22 -8.15
C ALA A 60 -9.30 -1.23 -7.86
N LYS A 61 -9.34 -1.63 -6.58
CA LYS A 61 -9.79 -2.97 -6.18
C LYS A 61 -11.19 -3.29 -6.69
N LYS A 62 -12.11 -2.34 -6.54
CA LYS A 62 -13.49 -2.47 -7.01
C LYS A 62 -13.56 -2.66 -8.53
N GLU A 63 -12.84 -1.84 -9.30
CA GLU A 63 -12.86 -1.92 -10.76
C GLU A 63 -12.22 -3.23 -11.26
N LEU A 64 -11.17 -3.71 -10.60
CA LEU A 64 -10.51 -4.98 -10.92
C LEU A 64 -11.39 -6.20 -10.63
N LEU A 65 -12.20 -6.15 -9.57
CA LEU A 65 -13.12 -7.24 -9.21
C LEU A 65 -14.36 -7.29 -10.12
N HIS A 66 -14.85 -6.14 -10.56
CA HIS A 66 -16.08 -6.06 -11.35
C HIS A 66 -15.87 -6.17 -12.86
N THR A 67 -14.64 -6.13 -13.34
CA THR A 67 -14.34 -6.18 -14.77
C THR A 67 -13.77 -7.52 -15.17
N GLU A 68 -14.54 -8.30 -15.92
CA GLU A 68 -14.00 -9.45 -16.66
C GLU A 68 -13.14 -8.95 -17.82
N ARG A 69 -11.82 -9.10 -17.70
CA ARG A 69 -10.89 -8.82 -18.81
C ARG A 69 -10.78 -10.04 -19.70
N ARG A 70 -11.34 -9.93 -20.91
CA ARG A 70 -11.18 -10.93 -21.97
C ARG A 70 -10.31 -10.35 -23.07
N PRO A 71 -9.10 -10.88 -23.30
CA PRO A 71 -8.34 -10.51 -24.50
C PRO A 71 -9.11 -10.92 -25.75
N ASP A 72 -8.79 -10.26 -26.86
CA ASP A 72 -9.27 -10.69 -28.16
C ASP A 72 -8.84 -12.14 -28.43
N PHE A 73 -9.70 -12.92 -29.08
CA PHE A 73 -9.50 -14.37 -29.23
C PHE A 73 -8.23 -14.68 -30.03
N GLU A 74 -8.01 -13.98 -31.14
CA GLU A 74 -6.83 -14.20 -31.99
C GLU A 74 -5.54 -13.81 -31.27
N HIS A 75 -5.57 -12.69 -30.56
CA HIS A 75 -4.43 -12.25 -29.74
C HIS A 75 -4.16 -13.21 -28.58
N PHE A 76 -5.20 -13.73 -27.93
CA PHE A 76 -5.04 -14.69 -26.84
C PHE A 76 -4.37 -15.97 -27.32
N VAL A 77 -4.82 -16.53 -28.45
CA VAL A 77 -4.21 -17.75 -29.04
C VAL A 77 -2.74 -17.52 -29.39
N ALA A 78 -2.39 -16.34 -29.90
CA ALA A 78 -1.01 -16.01 -30.26
C ALA A 78 -0.07 -15.85 -29.05
N PHE A 79 -0.59 -15.49 -27.87
CA PHE A 79 0.20 -15.13 -26.68
C PHE A 79 -0.26 -15.84 -25.40
N GLU A 80 -0.87 -17.01 -25.51
CA GLU A 80 -1.51 -17.73 -24.40
C GLU A 80 -0.54 -17.94 -23.23
N ASP A 81 0.68 -18.39 -23.52
CA ASP A 81 1.72 -18.62 -22.53
C ASP A 81 2.04 -17.37 -21.69
N ASN A 82 2.10 -16.20 -22.33
CA ASN A 82 2.35 -14.93 -21.65
C ASN A 82 1.19 -14.58 -20.70
N TYR A 83 -0.06 -14.74 -21.16
CA TYR A 83 -1.23 -14.48 -20.32
C TYR A 83 -1.31 -15.42 -19.13
N MET A 84 -0.97 -16.70 -19.31
CA MET A 84 -0.98 -17.68 -18.23
C MET A 84 0.12 -17.39 -17.22
N ASN A 85 1.33 -17.07 -17.68
CA ASN A 85 2.45 -16.70 -16.83
C ASN A 85 2.16 -15.42 -16.03
N ASP A 86 1.61 -14.39 -16.69
CA ASP A 86 1.26 -13.13 -16.03
C ASP A 86 0.18 -13.32 -14.97
N ARG A 87 -0.85 -14.13 -15.24
CA ARG A 87 -1.91 -14.43 -14.26
C ARG A 87 -1.41 -15.21 -13.05
N GLN A 88 -0.40 -16.07 -13.22
CA GLN A 88 0.18 -16.83 -12.12
C GLN A 88 1.08 -15.96 -11.23
N ASN A 89 1.86 -15.08 -11.85
CA ASN A 89 2.88 -14.31 -11.14
C ASN A 89 2.37 -12.97 -10.60
N PHE A 90 1.42 -12.34 -11.29
CA PHE A 90 0.92 -11.02 -10.94
C PHE A 90 -0.51 -11.10 -10.42
N ASN A 91 -0.68 -10.70 -9.16
CA ASN A 91 -1.99 -10.57 -8.54
C ASN A 91 -2.19 -9.14 -8.03
N PRO A 92 -2.70 -8.23 -8.90
CA PRO A 92 -2.93 -6.84 -8.53
C PRO A 92 -3.87 -6.67 -7.35
N ILE A 93 -4.84 -7.58 -7.16
CA ILE A 93 -5.79 -7.52 -6.04
C ILE A 93 -5.06 -7.77 -4.72
N LYS A 94 -4.23 -8.82 -4.65
CA LYS A 94 -3.40 -9.11 -3.48
C LYS A 94 -2.43 -7.97 -3.20
N TRP A 95 -1.85 -7.37 -4.23
CA TRP A 95 -0.98 -6.20 -4.07
C TRP A 95 -1.74 -5.00 -3.48
N ILE A 96 -2.96 -4.71 -3.96
CA ILE A 96 -3.79 -3.63 -3.40
C ILE A 96 -4.16 -3.90 -1.94
N ASP A 97 -4.45 -5.15 -1.56
CA ASP A 97 -4.78 -5.50 -0.18
C ASP A 97 -3.62 -5.21 0.78
N VAL A 98 -2.40 -5.57 0.38
CA VAL A 98 -1.17 -5.25 1.12
C VAL A 98 -0.99 -3.73 1.24
N GLU A 99 -1.26 -2.99 0.17
CA GLU A 99 -1.11 -1.53 0.16
C GLU A 99 -2.15 -0.84 1.05
N LEU A 100 -3.40 -1.31 1.05
CA LEU A 100 -4.45 -0.81 1.93
C LEU A 100 -4.13 -1.06 3.40
N GLU A 101 -3.61 -2.24 3.74
CA GLU A 101 -3.14 -2.56 5.09
C GLU A 101 -2.06 -1.57 5.54
N PHE A 102 -1.07 -1.31 4.67
CA PHE A 102 0.00 -0.35 4.94
C PHE A 102 -0.54 1.04 5.29
N TRP A 103 -1.34 1.65 4.41
CA TRP A 103 -1.86 3.01 4.65
C TRP A 103 -2.81 3.09 5.85
N THR A 104 -3.56 2.02 6.12
CA THR A 104 -4.40 1.92 7.32
C THR A 104 -3.55 1.98 8.59
N ASN A 105 -2.43 1.27 8.62
CA ASN A 105 -1.53 1.23 9.77
C ASN A 105 -0.81 2.57 9.99
N ILE A 106 -0.37 3.24 8.93
CA ILE A 106 0.20 4.59 9.02
C ILE A 106 -0.84 5.58 9.57
N LYS A 107 -2.07 5.52 9.07
CA LYS A 107 -3.16 6.37 9.57
C LYS A 107 -3.43 6.13 11.06
N LEU A 108 -3.42 4.86 11.51
CA LEU A 108 -3.58 4.51 12.92
C LEU A 108 -2.44 5.07 13.78
N LEU A 109 -1.18 4.95 13.34
CA LEU A 109 -0.02 5.50 14.03
C LEU A 109 -0.12 7.03 14.18
N ASN A 110 -0.46 7.73 13.10
CA ASN A 110 -0.62 9.19 13.10
C ASN A 110 -1.79 9.65 14.00
N SER A 111 -2.86 8.86 14.08
CA SER A 111 -4.00 9.16 14.96
C SER A 111 -3.71 8.91 16.45
N ASN A 112 -2.90 7.90 16.79
CA ASN A 112 -2.50 7.59 18.17
C ASN A 112 -1.44 8.55 18.72
N GLN A 113 -0.64 9.18 17.85
CA GLN A 113 0.27 10.26 18.22
C GLN A 113 -0.47 11.52 18.72
N GLN A 114 -1.73 11.73 18.32
CA GLN A 114 -2.54 12.88 18.74
C GLN A 114 -3.23 12.72 20.10
N THR A 115 -3.31 11.50 20.68
CA THR A 115 -4.07 11.24 21.92
C THR A 115 -3.24 10.82 23.13
N SER A 116 -1.91 10.74 23.03
CA SER A 116 -1.10 10.21 24.15
C SER A 116 0.24 10.92 24.35
N SER A 117 0.18 12.24 24.57
CA SER A 117 1.25 12.97 25.24
C SER A 117 1.22 12.67 26.75
N GLU A 118 1.80 11.55 27.23
CA GLU A 118 2.54 11.49 28.53
C GLU A 118 2.94 10.10 29.09
N ILE A 119 2.46 8.91 28.65
CA ILE A 119 2.74 7.63 29.37
C ILE A 119 3.43 6.49 28.58
N ALA A 120 3.23 6.32 27.26
CA ALA A 120 3.78 5.15 26.54
C ALA A 120 5.28 5.26 26.17
N GLN A 121 5.81 6.49 26.14
CA GLN A 121 7.25 6.76 26.04
C GLN A 121 8.03 6.38 27.30
N ALA A 122 7.40 6.11 28.45
CA ALA A 122 8.15 6.28 29.69
C ALA A 122 9.12 5.15 30.06
N LYS A 123 8.94 3.86 29.71
CA LYS A 123 9.77 2.83 30.41
C LYS A 123 10.25 1.53 29.77
N LEU A 124 9.79 1.05 28.60
CA LEU A 124 9.93 -0.41 28.38
C LEU A 124 10.49 -0.97 27.06
N THR A 125 11.04 -0.13 26.18
CA THR A 125 12.02 -0.57 25.14
C THR A 125 13.09 0.49 24.86
N LEU A 126 13.56 1.20 25.90
CA LEU A 126 14.74 2.06 25.81
C LEU A 126 15.98 1.23 25.42
N SER A 127 16.60 1.56 24.27
CA SER A 127 17.96 1.19 23.77
C SER A 127 18.17 -0.02 22.86
N LYS A 128 17.16 -0.59 22.20
CA LYS A 128 17.42 -1.53 21.09
C LYS A 128 17.33 -0.80 19.75
N SER A 129 18.45 -0.22 19.30
CA SER A 129 18.56 0.40 17.96
C SER A 129 18.34 -0.61 16.83
N TRP A 130 18.59 -1.89 17.10
CA TRP A 130 18.51 -2.99 16.15
C TRP A 130 17.32 -3.89 16.43
N LEU A 131 16.36 -3.89 15.50
CA LEU A 131 15.14 -4.68 15.54
C LEU A 131 15.28 -5.95 14.70
N THR A 132 14.69 -7.04 15.17
CA THR A 132 14.49 -8.24 14.35
C THR A 132 13.31 -8.06 13.40
N GLN A 133 13.19 -8.97 12.43
CA GLN A 133 12.06 -8.98 11.51
C GLN A 133 10.69 -9.05 12.22
N GLU A 134 10.59 -9.79 13.33
CA GLU A 134 9.36 -9.89 14.12
C GLU A 134 9.07 -8.58 14.86
N GLU A 135 10.10 -7.98 15.48
CA GLU A 135 9.97 -6.70 16.19
C GLU A 135 9.55 -5.56 15.24
N VAL A 136 10.06 -5.53 14.00
CA VAL A 136 9.62 -4.56 12.99
C VAL A 136 8.17 -4.81 12.56
N GLN A 137 7.77 -6.07 12.35
CA GLN A 137 6.38 -6.41 12.04
C GLN A 137 5.45 -5.96 13.17
N ASP A 138 5.82 -6.19 14.42
CA ASP A 138 4.99 -5.82 15.57
C ASP A 138 4.93 -4.32 15.82
N MET A 139 6.04 -3.61 15.62
CA MET A 139 6.15 -2.18 15.88
C MET A 139 5.46 -1.34 14.81
N PHE A 140 5.70 -1.66 13.54
CA PHE A 140 5.12 -0.95 12.40
C PHE A 140 3.82 -1.58 11.90
N LYS A 141 3.36 -2.67 12.55
CA LYS A 141 2.19 -3.47 12.16
C LYS A 141 2.27 -3.96 10.71
N PHE A 142 3.48 -4.26 10.22
CA PHE A 142 3.66 -4.79 8.89
C PHE A 142 3.41 -6.30 8.86
N SER A 143 2.73 -6.78 7.83
CA SER A 143 2.75 -8.21 7.52
C SER A 143 4.12 -8.62 6.98
N ARG A 144 4.46 -9.91 7.10
CA ARG A 144 5.72 -10.47 6.57
C ARG A 144 5.93 -10.16 5.09
N THR A 145 4.85 -10.17 4.31
CA THR A 145 4.86 -9.84 2.88
C THR A 145 5.15 -8.37 2.64
N THR A 146 4.51 -7.46 3.40
CA THR A 146 4.77 -6.01 3.33
C THR A 146 6.23 -5.72 3.62
N LEU A 147 6.77 -6.27 4.70
CA LEU A 147 8.16 -6.04 5.09
C LEU A 147 9.15 -6.53 4.02
N ASN A 148 8.94 -7.72 3.44
CA ASN A 148 9.80 -8.20 2.36
C ASN A 148 9.75 -7.33 1.10
N ARG A 149 8.57 -6.78 0.77
CA ARG A 149 8.41 -5.87 -0.35
C ARG A 149 9.20 -4.58 -0.11
N ARG A 150 9.09 -3.99 1.08
CA ARG A 150 9.83 -2.77 1.45
C ARG A 150 11.35 -2.99 1.40
N ILE A 151 11.84 -4.15 1.84
CA ILE A 151 13.26 -4.52 1.68
C ILE A 151 13.67 -4.55 0.20
N ALA A 152 12.80 -5.03 -0.70
CA ALA A 152 13.06 -5.02 -2.14
C ALA A 152 12.99 -3.61 -2.75
N GLU A 153 12.18 -2.71 -2.18
CA GLU A 153 12.09 -1.28 -2.53
C GLU A 153 13.28 -0.45 -2.02
N GLY A 154 14.19 -1.05 -1.24
CA GLY A 154 15.39 -0.39 -0.72
C GLY A 154 15.31 0.03 0.75
N MET A 155 14.34 -0.47 1.51
CA MET A 155 14.30 -0.27 2.96
C MET A 155 15.61 -0.77 3.61
N PRO A 156 16.27 0.05 4.44
CA PRO A 156 17.52 -0.31 5.09
C PRO A 156 17.39 -1.61 5.90
N CYS A 157 18.17 -2.62 5.54
CA CYS A 157 18.22 -3.89 6.25
C CYS A 157 19.65 -4.43 6.29
N HIS A 158 20.02 -5.01 7.42
CA HIS A 158 21.36 -5.52 7.69
C HIS A 158 21.29 -7.02 7.94
N GLN A 159 21.98 -7.80 7.11
CA GLN A 159 22.01 -9.24 7.23
C GLN A 159 23.21 -9.70 8.04
N LYS A 160 22.97 -10.43 9.14
CA LYS A 160 24.03 -11.11 9.92
C LYS A 160 23.75 -12.61 9.93
N GLY A 161 24.43 -13.33 9.05
CA GLY A 161 24.18 -14.76 8.81
C GLY A 161 22.81 -15.00 8.15
N LYS A 162 21.95 -15.78 8.80
CA LYS A 162 20.58 -16.07 8.33
C LYS A 162 19.53 -15.06 8.82
N PHE A 163 19.89 -14.17 9.74
CA PHE A 163 18.96 -13.23 10.36
C PHE A 163 19.09 -11.83 9.75
N LYS A 164 17.95 -11.17 9.57
CA LYS A 164 17.84 -9.77 9.15
C LYS A 164 17.58 -8.89 10.35
N PHE A 165 18.32 -7.79 10.44
CA PHE A 165 18.22 -6.78 11.46
C PHE A 165 17.94 -5.41 10.82
N PHE A 166 17.22 -4.57 11.53
CA PHE A 166 16.76 -3.28 11.04
C PHE A 166 17.15 -2.22 12.05
N ASN A 167 17.85 -1.19 11.61
CA ASN A 167 18.11 -0.03 12.45
C ASN A 167 16.83 0.83 12.48
N LEU A 168 16.32 1.11 13.68
CA LEU A 168 15.12 1.92 13.87
C LEU A 168 15.24 3.31 13.21
N GLU A 169 16.39 3.97 13.37
CA GLU A 169 16.61 5.32 12.84
C GLU A 169 16.57 5.30 11.31
N GLU A 170 17.35 4.43 10.69
CA GLU A 170 17.40 4.27 9.22
C GLU A 170 16.03 3.93 8.63
N VAL A 171 15.29 3.02 9.28
CA VAL A 171 13.92 2.67 8.85
C VAL A 171 12.97 3.85 9.01
N SER A 172 13.06 4.59 10.11
CA SER A 172 12.20 5.75 10.36
C SER A 172 12.49 6.92 9.42
N GLU A 173 13.76 7.13 9.06
CA GLU A 173 14.18 8.13 8.07
C GLU A 173 13.69 7.75 6.68
N TRP A 174 13.90 6.50 6.28
CA TRP A 174 13.40 5.98 5.01
C TRP A 174 11.87 6.12 4.88
N LEU A 175 11.13 5.83 5.95
CA LEU A 175 9.67 6.00 5.96
C LEU A 175 9.23 7.47 5.84
N LYS A 176 10.01 8.40 6.40
CA LYS A 176 9.74 9.85 6.29
C LYS A 176 10.08 10.39 4.90
N GLU A 177 11.14 9.88 4.28
CA GLU A 177 11.49 10.22 2.90
C GLU A 177 10.40 9.78 1.91
N ASP A 178 9.74 8.64 2.17
CA ASP A 178 8.57 8.17 1.40
C ASP A 178 7.29 9.02 1.66
N GLU A 179 7.24 9.81 2.74
CA GLU A 179 6.15 10.76 3.03
C GLU A 179 6.41 12.18 2.50
N ALA A 180 7.66 12.54 2.21
CA ALA A 180 8.08 13.90 1.80
C ALA A 180 8.12 14.11 0.28
N VAL A 181 7.88 13.05 -0.50
CA VAL A 181 7.76 13.04 -1.97
C VAL A 181 6.28 12.94 -2.36
#